data_AF-A0A4V0NEA2-F1
#
_entry.id   AF-A0A4V0NEA2-F1
#
_cell.length_a   1.000
_cell.length_b   1.000
_cell.length_c   1.000
_cell.angle_alpha   90.00
_cell.angle_beta   90.00
_cell.angle_gamma   90.00
#
_symmetry.space_group_name_H-M   'P 1'
#
loop_
_entity.id
_entity.type
_entity.pdbx_description
1 polymer ?
#
loop_
_entity_poly.entity_id
_entity_poly.type
_entity_poly.pdbx_seq_one_letter_code
_entity_poly.pdbx_strand_id
1 'polypeptide(L)'
;MGCASTRDNMRNVNMNFRRTFASPVLLTLGLAGTIAAGCLSEEEAMMEIESASEAVSATRFEGESQTWSTSSGDKVDASSSTVRLQANASGDYFQFSRSVPAGQYQVVVRYAQRNVYGSYELRLNNASVGRLDGYSSSSSDRWNVVNLGTRSLSGTVAFRLVSTGESSSAKDYDFKIDYIELVPTGSGSAGSGGSGGGSSSSGSTSSSSSSGSGGGGGSTTIGNGGVVSSTIVVKSGQVYDGGGKRFIAGSALGDGSQSEGQKPVFKLENGAVLRNVVLGAPAADGIHTYGNVTLENIVWEDIGEDALTIKGSGTVVLNGGSAVNGEDKVFQINAASTFRVSNFRASNAGKFIRQNGGTKFKVDVFIDRCDISRMKEAIFRTDSSTSTVTMTNTRYSDIGKELFMGLSGSRITTSNNTEY
;
A
#
# COMPACT_ATOMS: atom_id res chain seq x y z
N MET A 1 -23.74 47.88 -32.04
CA MET A 1 -23.30 48.51 -33.30
C MET A 1 -21.82 48.83 -33.11
N GLY A 2 -20.86 48.38 -33.91
CA GLY A 2 -20.90 47.69 -35.19
C GLY A 2 -19.69 48.14 -36.01
N CYS A 3 -18.64 47.29 -36.05
CA CYS A 3 -17.80 46.93 -37.22
C CYS A 3 -17.32 48.05 -38.17
N ALA A 4 -16.01 48.33 -38.33
CA ALA A 4 -15.09 47.71 -39.33
C ALA A 4 -13.74 48.52 -39.37
N SER A 5 -12.61 48.14 -39.99
CA SER A 5 -12.03 46.84 -40.42
C SER A 5 -10.63 47.06 -41.07
N THR A 6 -9.65 46.13 -40.88
CA THR A 6 -8.45 45.86 -41.74
C THR A 6 -7.37 46.98 -41.92
N ARG A 7 -6.07 46.72 -42.21
CA ARG A 7 -5.27 45.51 -42.56
C ARG A 7 -3.74 45.70 -42.33
N ASP A 8 -3.03 44.59 -42.13
CA ASP A 8 -1.61 44.25 -42.45
C ASP A 8 -0.49 45.30 -42.62
N ASN A 9 0.67 45.06 -41.95
CA ASN A 9 1.89 44.71 -42.69
C ASN A 9 2.98 44.00 -41.83
N MET A 10 3.75 43.09 -42.44
CA MET A 10 4.82 42.32 -41.78
C MET A 10 6.15 43.08 -41.72
N ARG A 11 7.00 42.81 -40.71
CA ARG A 11 8.46 42.79 -40.88
C ARG A 11 9.14 41.69 -40.06
N ASN A 12 9.90 40.84 -40.75
CA ASN A 12 10.86 39.92 -40.15
C ASN A 12 12.01 40.68 -39.48
N VAL A 13 12.54 40.15 -38.38
CA VAL A 13 13.96 40.28 -38.06
C VAL A 13 14.50 38.87 -37.82
N ASN A 14 15.54 38.54 -38.58
CA ASN A 14 16.20 37.24 -38.61
C ASN A 14 17.62 37.43 -38.05
N MET A 15 18.03 36.63 -37.07
CA MET A 15 19.43 36.58 -36.64
C MET A 15 19.93 35.14 -36.52
N ASN A 16 20.50 34.65 -37.62
CA ASN A 16 21.50 33.58 -37.59
C ASN A 16 22.80 34.10 -36.96
N PHE A 17 23.50 33.27 -36.18
CA PHE A 17 24.93 33.07 -36.41
C PHE A 17 25.37 31.65 -36.00
N ARG A 18 26.56 31.23 -36.46
CA ARG A 18 26.91 29.83 -36.76
C ARG A 18 27.66 29.08 -35.66
N ARG A 19 27.62 27.75 -35.79
CA ARG A 19 28.44 26.72 -35.11
C ARG A 19 29.96 26.96 -35.25
N THR A 20 30.72 26.53 -34.24
CA THR A 20 32.04 25.88 -34.42
C THR A 20 32.24 24.77 -33.37
N PHE A 21 33.04 23.75 -33.72
CA PHE A 21 33.30 22.53 -32.94
C PHE A 21 34.43 22.69 -31.91
N ALA A 22 34.40 21.89 -30.82
CA ALA A 22 35.59 21.31 -30.20
C ALA A 22 35.28 20.09 -29.29
N SER A 23 35.71 18.91 -29.72
CA SER A 23 36.26 17.83 -28.87
C SER A 23 37.74 17.69 -29.29
N PRO A 24 38.68 17.12 -28.50
CA PRO A 24 38.51 16.06 -27.49
C PRO A 24 39.06 16.48 -26.10
N VAL A 25 39.31 15.61 -25.11
CA VAL A 25 40.43 14.66 -25.02
C VAL A 25 40.04 13.43 -24.19
N LEU A 26 40.36 12.25 -24.72
CA LEU A 26 40.37 10.98 -23.99
C LEU A 26 41.71 10.87 -23.24
N LEU A 27 41.72 10.63 -21.92
CA LEU A 27 42.96 10.28 -21.21
C LEU A 27 42.81 8.93 -20.50
N THR A 28 43.30 7.88 -21.17
CA THR A 28 43.55 6.59 -20.56
C THR A 28 44.83 6.65 -19.72
N LEU A 29 44.74 6.35 -18.43
CA LEU A 29 45.87 5.95 -17.60
C LEU A 29 45.40 4.78 -16.75
N GLY A 30 46.16 3.69 -16.79
CA GLY A 30 45.84 2.47 -16.07
C GLY A 30 47.01 1.98 -15.24
N LEU A 31 46.63 1.18 -14.24
CA LEU A 31 47.43 0.16 -13.54
C LEU A 31 48.27 0.57 -12.31
N ALA A 32 48.40 -0.45 -11.45
CA ALA A 32 49.21 -0.59 -10.24
C ALA A 32 48.63 0.09 -8.98
N GLY A 33 48.20 -0.74 -8.03
CA GLY A 33 47.65 -0.31 -6.75
C GLY A 33 48.65 -0.45 -5.61
N THR A 34 48.29 0.15 -4.48
CA THR A 34 48.90 -0.11 -3.16
C THR A 34 47.82 -0.02 -2.10
N ILE A 35 47.79 -0.98 -1.17
CA ILE A 35 46.83 -0.99 -0.07
C ILE A 35 47.30 0.05 0.97
N ALA A 36 46.47 1.06 1.23
CA ALA A 36 46.64 1.99 2.34
C ALA A 36 45.28 2.28 2.96
N ALA A 37 45.11 1.93 4.23
CA ALA A 37 43.95 2.33 5.01
C ALA A 37 44.08 3.83 5.35
N GLY A 38 43.08 4.62 4.97
CA GLY A 38 43.01 6.05 5.27
C GLY A 38 41.56 6.52 5.23
N CYS A 39 41.16 7.33 6.21
CA CYS A 39 39.80 7.85 6.30
C CYS A 39 39.42 8.65 5.05
N LEU A 40 38.24 8.36 4.48
CA LEU A 40 37.60 9.21 3.48
C LEU A 40 36.37 9.87 4.12
N SER A 41 36.20 11.16 3.82
CA SER A 41 35.22 12.06 4.41
C SER A 41 33.79 11.82 3.90
N GLU A 42 32.80 12.16 4.74
CA GLU A 42 31.38 11.82 4.56
C GLU A 42 30.66 12.48 3.36
N GLU A 43 31.34 13.33 2.58
CA GLU A 43 30.73 14.15 1.52
C GLU A 43 30.62 13.49 0.13
N GLU A 44 31.39 12.45 -0.22
CA GLU A 44 31.17 11.72 -1.49
C GLU A 44 30.07 10.64 -1.40
N ALA A 45 29.50 10.42 -0.21
CA ALA A 45 28.39 9.47 -0.01
C ALA A 45 27.00 10.05 -0.33
N MET A 46 26.89 11.35 -0.65
CA MET A 46 25.61 12.07 -0.75
C MET A 46 25.10 12.33 -2.18
N MET A 47 25.71 11.75 -3.23
CA MET A 47 25.29 11.96 -4.63
C MET A 47 24.86 10.70 -5.43
N GLU A 48 24.57 9.57 -4.76
CA GLU A 48 23.94 8.38 -5.39
C GLU A 48 22.58 8.00 -4.77
N ILE A 49 21.79 8.97 -4.28
CA ILE A 49 20.43 8.73 -3.75
C ILE A 49 19.37 9.64 -4.39
N GLU A 50 19.38 9.76 -5.72
CA GLU A 50 18.24 10.24 -6.53
C GLU A 50 17.62 9.10 -7.38
N SER A 51 17.43 7.92 -6.79
CA SER A 51 16.55 6.86 -7.32
C SER A 51 16.09 5.85 -6.26
N ALA A 52 16.08 6.24 -4.98
CA ALA A 52 15.46 5.44 -3.93
C ALA A 52 13.92 5.56 -4.07
N SER A 53 13.27 4.43 -4.37
CA SER A 53 11.84 4.31 -4.64
C SER A 53 10.96 5.14 -3.71
N GLU A 54 10.10 6.00 -4.29
CA GLU A 54 8.92 6.45 -3.57
C GLU A 54 8.16 5.21 -3.09
N ALA A 55 7.85 5.15 -1.79
CA ALA A 55 7.03 4.09 -1.22
C ALA A 55 5.58 4.29 -1.71
N VAL A 56 5.29 3.73 -2.89
CA VAL A 56 3.96 3.77 -3.50
C VAL A 56 2.99 3.09 -2.54
N SER A 57 1.87 3.75 -2.22
CA SER A 57 0.78 3.10 -1.48
C SER A 57 -0.03 2.19 -2.42
N ALA A 58 -0.64 1.14 -1.88
CA ALA A 58 -1.59 0.32 -2.64
C ALA A 58 -2.64 1.21 -3.31
N THR A 59 -2.76 1.16 -4.63
CA THR A 59 -3.60 2.08 -5.42
C THR A 59 -4.82 1.34 -5.92
N ARG A 60 -6.00 1.74 -5.44
CA ARG A 60 -7.29 1.16 -5.85
C ARG A 60 -7.95 2.02 -6.94
N PHE A 61 -8.52 1.35 -7.92
CA PHE A 61 -9.30 1.91 -9.01
C PHE A 61 -10.73 1.36 -8.93
N GLU A 62 -11.61 2.12 -8.29
CA GLU A 62 -13.04 1.81 -8.15
C GLU A 62 -13.73 1.88 -9.52
N GLY A 63 -14.45 0.83 -9.91
CA GLY A 63 -14.90 0.60 -11.29
C GLY A 63 -15.90 1.64 -11.81
N GLU A 64 -16.79 2.13 -10.95
CA GLU A 64 -17.72 3.23 -11.26
C GLU A 64 -17.02 4.59 -11.40
N SER A 65 -15.84 4.74 -10.80
CA SER A 65 -15.00 5.94 -10.90
C SER A 65 -14.06 5.95 -12.13
N GLN A 66 -14.23 5.02 -13.07
CA GLN A 66 -13.44 4.94 -14.30
C GLN A 66 -14.22 5.37 -15.55
N THR A 67 -13.55 6.06 -16.47
CA THR A 67 -14.07 6.31 -17.82
C THR A 67 -13.69 5.14 -18.71
N TRP A 68 -14.68 4.33 -19.07
CA TRP A 68 -14.50 3.11 -19.86
C TRP A 68 -14.63 3.39 -21.36
N SER A 69 -13.69 2.84 -22.13
CA SER A 69 -13.79 2.62 -23.58
C SER A 69 -14.22 1.17 -23.82
N THR A 70 -15.09 0.94 -24.80
CA THR A 70 -15.76 -0.36 -25.01
C THR A 70 -15.65 -0.85 -26.44
N SER A 71 -16.11 -2.09 -26.71
CA SER A 71 -16.40 -2.54 -28.07
C SER A 71 -17.76 -2.02 -28.54
N SER A 72 -18.12 -2.30 -29.80
CA SER A 72 -19.35 -1.78 -30.41
C SER A 72 -20.57 -2.57 -29.92
N GLY A 73 -21.60 -1.89 -29.44
CA GLY A 73 -22.82 -2.50 -28.90
C GLY A 73 -22.79 -2.77 -27.39
N ASP A 74 -21.63 -2.64 -26.76
CA ASP A 74 -21.44 -2.82 -25.31
C ASP A 74 -22.07 -1.70 -24.48
N LYS A 75 -22.32 -1.98 -23.20
CA LYS A 75 -22.80 -0.98 -22.22
C LYS A 75 -22.04 -1.03 -20.91
N VAL A 76 -22.04 0.11 -20.23
CA VAL A 76 -21.45 0.31 -18.91
C VAL A 76 -22.53 0.92 -18.01
N ASP A 77 -22.98 0.15 -17.03
CA ASP A 77 -24.04 0.49 -16.08
C ASP A 77 -23.43 0.65 -14.69
N ALA A 78 -23.15 1.91 -14.33
CA ALA A 78 -22.46 2.27 -13.10
C ALA A 78 -23.46 2.61 -11.97
N SER A 79 -23.26 2.03 -10.79
CA SER A 79 -23.95 2.41 -9.56
C SER A 79 -23.08 3.33 -8.70
N SER A 80 -23.55 3.69 -7.50
CA SER A 80 -22.79 4.48 -6.52
C SER A 80 -21.56 3.78 -5.92
N SER A 81 -21.28 2.52 -6.28
CA SER A 81 -20.22 1.73 -5.66
C SER A 81 -19.76 0.50 -6.46
N THR A 82 -20.22 0.31 -7.70
CA THR A 82 -19.87 -0.84 -8.56
C THR A 82 -20.16 -0.49 -10.00
N VAL A 83 -19.57 -1.21 -10.96
CA VAL A 83 -19.96 -1.12 -12.37
C VAL A 83 -20.28 -2.48 -12.96
N ARG A 84 -21.39 -2.56 -13.70
CA ARG A 84 -21.78 -3.70 -14.54
C ARG A 84 -21.39 -3.39 -15.98
N LEU A 85 -20.54 -4.23 -16.53
CA LEU A 85 -20.04 -4.21 -17.89
C LEU A 85 -20.86 -5.22 -18.70
N GLN A 86 -21.43 -4.80 -19.82
CA GLN A 86 -22.36 -5.61 -20.61
C GLN A 86 -21.79 -5.80 -22.01
N ALA A 87 -21.02 -6.87 -22.21
CA ALA A 87 -20.58 -7.29 -23.54
C ALA A 87 -21.73 -7.93 -24.31
N ASN A 88 -21.60 -8.03 -25.63
CA ASN A 88 -22.58 -8.73 -26.48
C ASN A 88 -21.99 -9.94 -27.21
N ALA A 89 -20.67 -10.13 -27.15
CA ALA A 89 -19.93 -11.23 -27.74
C ALA A 89 -18.69 -11.65 -26.90
N SER A 90 -18.11 -12.80 -27.27
CA SER A 90 -16.76 -13.17 -26.86
C SER A 90 -15.73 -12.36 -27.63
N GLY A 91 -14.71 -11.84 -26.95
CA GLY A 91 -13.68 -10.96 -27.49
C GLY A 91 -13.93 -9.46 -27.28
N ASP A 92 -15.16 -9.07 -26.92
CA ASP A 92 -15.47 -7.70 -26.51
C ASP A 92 -14.63 -7.27 -25.30
N TYR A 93 -14.41 -5.97 -25.15
CA TYR A 93 -13.55 -5.42 -24.12
C TYR A 93 -14.08 -4.15 -23.49
N PHE A 94 -13.69 -3.96 -22.23
CA PHE A 94 -13.84 -2.72 -21.46
C PHE A 94 -12.45 -2.29 -21.00
N GLN A 95 -12.04 -1.06 -21.33
CA GLN A 95 -10.72 -0.55 -21.00
C GLN A 95 -10.76 0.87 -20.43
N PHE A 96 -10.02 1.09 -19.35
CA PHE A 96 -9.60 2.41 -18.87
C PHE A 96 -8.07 2.49 -18.77
N SER A 97 -7.54 3.68 -18.53
CA SER A 97 -6.10 3.90 -18.34
C SER A 97 -5.81 4.76 -17.11
N ARG A 98 -4.73 4.42 -16.39
CA ARG A 98 -4.25 5.17 -15.22
C ARG A 98 -2.73 5.30 -15.26
N SER A 99 -2.22 6.39 -14.69
CA SER A 99 -0.79 6.52 -14.41
C SER A 99 -0.46 5.67 -13.19
N VAL A 100 0.56 4.82 -13.32
CA VAL A 100 1.05 3.93 -12.28
C VAL A 100 2.54 4.21 -12.10
N PRO A 101 3.02 4.51 -10.87
CA PRO A 101 4.45 4.68 -10.64
C PRO A 101 5.25 3.43 -11.02
N ALA A 102 6.57 3.56 -11.21
CA ALA A 102 7.39 2.41 -11.53
C ALA A 102 7.54 1.47 -10.32
N GLY A 103 7.17 0.20 -10.46
CA GLY A 103 7.26 -0.76 -9.35
C GLY A 103 6.74 -2.16 -9.69
N GLN A 104 6.90 -3.09 -8.74
CA GLN A 104 6.27 -4.41 -8.78
C GLN A 104 5.00 -4.42 -7.93
N TYR A 105 3.86 -4.81 -8.52
CA TYR A 105 2.55 -4.78 -7.90
C TYR A 105 1.85 -6.13 -7.98
N GLN A 106 1.32 -6.63 -6.87
CA GLN A 106 0.25 -7.62 -6.91
C GLN A 106 -1.02 -6.99 -7.48
N VAL A 107 -1.65 -7.66 -8.44
CA VAL A 107 -2.89 -7.20 -9.08
C VAL A 107 -4.06 -7.90 -8.41
N VAL A 108 -4.79 -7.16 -7.58
CA VAL A 108 -5.98 -7.64 -6.86
C VAL A 108 -7.24 -7.16 -7.58
N VAL A 109 -8.26 -8.01 -7.68
CA VAL A 109 -9.54 -7.66 -8.31
C VAL A 109 -10.70 -8.09 -7.41
N ARG A 110 -11.64 -7.20 -7.12
CA ARG A 110 -12.92 -7.52 -6.47
C ARG A 110 -14.05 -7.47 -7.49
N TYR A 111 -14.72 -8.59 -7.69
CA TYR A 111 -15.79 -8.75 -8.68
C TYR A 111 -16.91 -9.66 -8.15
N ALA A 112 -18.09 -9.56 -8.73
CA ALA A 112 -19.23 -10.40 -8.37
C ALA A 112 -19.36 -11.60 -9.30
N GLN A 113 -19.82 -12.71 -8.73
CA GLN A 113 -20.26 -13.88 -9.47
C GLN A 113 -21.78 -14.04 -9.44
N ARG A 114 -22.38 -14.45 -10.56
CA ARG A 114 -23.83 -14.69 -10.69
C ARG A 114 -24.14 -15.57 -11.90
N ASN A 115 -25.37 -16.09 -11.97
CA ASN A 115 -25.85 -16.96 -13.04
C ASN A 115 -26.07 -16.28 -14.40
N VAL A 116 -25.81 -14.97 -14.49
CA VAL A 116 -25.85 -14.18 -15.73
C VAL A 116 -24.48 -13.60 -16.10
N TYR A 117 -23.42 -13.91 -15.35
CA TYR A 117 -22.10 -13.30 -15.59
C TYR A 117 -21.16 -14.24 -16.34
N GLY A 118 -20.47 -13.68 -17.34
CA GLY A 118 -19.51 -14.35 -18.20
C GLY A 118 -18.11 -14.49 -17.60
N SER A 119 -17.22 -15.16 -18.33
CA SER A 119 -15.81 -15.34 -17.96
C SER A 119 -14.94 -14.30 -18.66
N TYR A 120 -14.08 -13.60 -17.92
CA TYR A 120 -13.22 -12.52 -18.43
C TYR A 120 -11.74 -12.82 -18.24
N GLU A 121 -10.90 -12.11 -18.97
CA GLU A 121 -9.46 -12.01 -18.76
C GLU A 121 -9.07 -10.56 -18.47
N LEU A 122 -8.35 -10.31 -17.38
CA LEU A 122 -7.72 -9.01 -17.17
C LEU A 122 -6.38 -8.98 -17.92
N ARG A 123 -6.20 -7.93 -18.73
CA ARG A 123 -4.95 -7.58 -19.39
C ARG A 123 -4.45 -6.22 -18.91
N LEU A 124 -3.15 -6.11 -18.71
CA LEU A 124 -2.44 -4.85 -18.46
C LEU A 124 -1.47 -4.60 -19.61
N ASN A 125 -1.63 -3.48 -20.31
CA ASN A 125 -0.86 -3.17 -21.54
C ASN A 125 -0.90 -4.34 -22.55
N ASN A 126 -2.09 -4.92 -22.76
CA ASN A 126 -2.37 -6.13 -23.55
C ASN A 126 -1.72 -7.45 -23.07
N ALA A 127 -0.86 -7.45 -22.06
CA ALA A 127 -0.33 -8.68 -21.45
C ALA A 127 -1.37 -9.31 -20.49
N SER A 128 -1.57 -10.62 -20.58
CA SER A 128 -2.50 -11.35 -19.69
C SER A 128 -2.04 -11.33 -18.23
N VAL A 129 -2.95 -10.99 -17.33
CA VAL A 129 -2.73 -11.06 -15.88
C VAL A 129 -3.35 -12.34 -15.31
N GLY A 130 -4.61 -12.60 -15.63
CA GLY A 130 -5.33 -13.79 -15.19
C GLY A 130 -6.80 -13.78 -15.61
N ARG A 131 -7.46 -14.93 -15.44
CA ARG A 131 -8.89 -15.11 -15.72
C ARG A 131 -9.75 -14.81 -14.49
N LEU A 132 -10.95 -14.31 -14.74
CA LEU A 132 -11.99 -13.95 -13.78
C LEU A 132 -13.27 -14.68 -14.20
N ASP A 133 -13.64 -15.76 -13.51
CA ASP A 133 -14.88 -16.47 -13.83
C ASP A 133 -16.05 -15.83 -13.09
N GLY A 134 -16.84 -15.01 -13.80
CA GLY A 134 -18.05 -14.38 -13.27
C GLY A 134 -19.16 -15.37 -12.95
N TYR A 135 -19.08 -16.64 -13.36
CA TYR A 135 -20.21 -17.54 -13.17
C TYR A 135 -20.40 -18.02 -11.72
N SER A 136 -21.67 -18.12 -11.31
CA SER A 136 -22.12 -18.89 -10.15
C SER A 136 -23.57 -19.33 -10.39
N SER A 137 -24.02 -20.43 -9.82
CA SER A 137 -25.44 -20.84 -9.88
C SER A 137 -26.40 -19.89 -9.16
N SER A 138 -25.87 -18.95 -8.36
CA SER A 138 -26.63 -17.94 -7.61
C SER A 138 -27.37 -16.95 -8.53
N SER A 139 -28.62 -16.61 -8.18
CA SER A 139 -29.38 -15.50 -8.77
C SER A 139 -29.01 -14.12 -8.19
N SER A 140 -28.25 -14.09 -7.10
CA SER A 140 -27.76 -12.87 -6.43
C SER A 140 -26.23 -12.76 -6.53
N ASP A 141 -25.75 -11.54 -6.61
CA ASP A 141 -24.32 -11.20 -6.72
C ASP A 141 -23.52 -11.77 -5.53
N ARG A 142 -22.54 -12.66 -5.80
CA ARG A 142 -21.59 -13.18 -4.80
C ARG A 142 -20.22 -12.55 -5.00
N TRP A 143 -19.79 -11.70 -4.08
CA TRP A 143 -18.52 -10.98 -4.18
C TRP A 143 -17.32 -11.88 -3.90
N ASN A 144 -16.33 -11.82 -4.77
CA ASN A 144 -15.04 -12.50 -4.65
C ASN A 144 -13.90 -11.48 -4.78
N VAL A 145 -12.79 -11.75 -4.09
CA VAL A 145 -11.53 -11.01 -4.22
C VAL A 145 -10.46 -11.99 -4.64
N VAL A 146 -9.73 -11.70 -5.72
CA VAL A 146 -8.68 -12.57 -6.24
C VAL A 146 -7.38 -11.78 -6.44
N ASN A 147 -6.26 -12.44 -6.17
CA ASN A 147 -4.93 -11.93 -6.49
C ASN A 147 -4.43 -12.65 -7.75
N LEU A 148 -4.21 -11.91 -8.83
CA LEU A 148 -3.78 -12.41 -10.13
C LEU A 148 -2.24 -12.43 -10.28
N GLY A 149 -1.53 -12.26 -9.16
CA GLY A 149 -0.08 -12.31 -9.06
C GLY A 149 0.60 -10.96 -9.30
N THR A 150 1.93 -10.96 -9.16
CA THR A 150 2.76 -9.77 -9.28
C THR A 150 3.02 -9.40 -10.75
N ARG A 151 3.06 -8.10 -11.06
CA ARG A 151 3.47 -7.53 -12.35
C ARG A 151 4.34 -6.29 -12.14
N SER A 152 5.41 -6.18 -12.92
CA SER A 152 6.16 -4.92 -13.04
C SER A 152 5.37 -3.95 -13.92
N LEU A 153 5.05 -2.76 -13.39
CA LEU A 153 4.26 -1.73 -14.06
C LEU A 153 4.95 -0.38 -13.93
N SER A 154 4.70 0.51 -14.89
CA SER A 154 5.19 1.89 -14.90
C SER A 154 4.45 2.74 -15.94
N GLY A 155 4.35 4.05 -15.68
CA GLY A 155 3.76 5.02 -16.59
C GLY A 155 2.26 4.80 -16.81
N THR A 156 1.76 5.14 -17.99
CA THR A 156 0.35 4.92 -18.35
C THR A 156 0.10 3.43 -18.58
N VAL A 157 -0.68 2.81 -17.70
CA VAL A 157 -1.12 1.42 -17.81
C VAL A 157 -2.56 1.38 -18.29
N ALA A 158 -2.81 0.61 -19.36
CA ALA A 158 -4.14 0.29 -19.85
C ALA A 158 -4.67 -0.97 -19.16
N PHE A 159 -5.78 -0.82 -18.43
CA PHE A 159 -6.49 -1.90 -17.73
C PHE A 159 -7.63 -2.36 -18.63
N ARG A 160 -7.51 -3.54 -19.23
CA ARG A 160 -8.48 -4.08 -20.19
C ARG A 160 -9.07 -5.39 -19.68
N LEU A 161 -10.37 -5.40 -19.40
CA LEU A 161 -11.15 -6.61 -19.21
C LEU A 161 -11.63 -7.08 -20.59
N VAL A 162 -11.31 -8.32 -20.96
CA VAL A 162 -11.75 -8.93 -22.23
C VAL A 162 -12.70 -10.08 -21.92
N SER A 163 -13.88 -10.07 -22.54
CA SER A 163 -14.82 -11.18 -22.54
C SER A 163 -14.16 -12.41 -23.17
N THR A 164 -14.04 -13.50 -22.41
CA THR A 164 -13.57 -14.80 -22.93
C THR A 164 -14.73 -15.73 -23.30
N GLY A 165 -15.95 -15.19 -23.29
CA GLY A 165 -17.20 -15.90 -23.54
C GLY A 165 -18.02 -16.12 -22.27
N GLU A 166 -19.24 -16.59 -22.48
CA GLU A 166 -20.08 -17.14 -21.42
C GLU A 166 -19.36 -18.35 -20.76
N SER A 167 -19.49 -18.49 -19.44
CA SER A 167 -19.29 -19.81 -18.84
C SER A 167 -20.40 -20.73 -19.34
N SER A 168 -20.17 -22.05 -19.47
CA SER A 168 -21.10 -22.99 -20.13
C SER A 168 -22.50 -23.11 -19.50
N SER A 169 -22.72 -22.44 -18.38
CA SER A 169 -23.99 -22.40 -17.64
C SER A 169 -24.45 -20.97 -17.29
N ALA A 170 -23.74 -19.94 -17.79
CA ALA A 170 -24.16 -18.55 -17.74
C ALA A 170 -25.31 -18.29 -18.73
N LYS A 171 -25.88 -17.08 -18.69
CA LYS A 171 -26.97 -16.65 -19.58
C LYS A 171 -26.64 -15.42 -20.41
N ASP A 172 -25.48 -14.81 -20.16
CA ASP A 172 -25.08 -13.53 -20.72
C ASP A 172 -23.56 -13.32 -20.53
N TYR A 173 -23.00 -12.33 -21.24
CA TYR A 173 -21.59 -11.94 -21.17
C TYR A 173 -21.33 -10.86 -20.11
N ASP A 174 -22.33 -10.50 -19.31
CA ASP A 174 -22.20 -9.46 -18.30
C ASP A 174 -21.04 -9.75 -17.32
N PHE A 175 -20.46 -8.69 -16.75
CA PHE A 175 -19.48 -8.79 -15.67
C PHE A 175 -19.68 -7.64 -14.71
N LYS A 176 -19.54 -7.87 -13.40
CA LYS A 176 -19.70 -6.80 -12.41
C LYS A 176 -18.47 -6.71 -11.54
N ILE A 177 -17.84 -5.54 -11.56
CA ILE A 177 -16.60 -5.26 -10.85
C ILE A 177 -16.83 -4.15 -9.83
N ASP A 178 -16.16 -4.30 -8.69
CA ASP A 178 -16.03 -3.30 -7.64
C ASP A 178 -14.74 -2.53 -7.90
N TYR A 179 -13.57 -3.16 -7.76
CA TYR A 179 -12.29 -2.53 -8.02
C TYR A 179 -11.21 -3.41 -8.63
N ILE A 180 -10.21 -2.75 -9.21
CA ILE A 180 -8.86 -3.30 -9.41
C ILE A 180 -7.92 -2.54 -8.46
N GLU A 181 -7.11 -3.27 -7.69
CA GLU A 181 -6.16 -2.69 -6.73
C GLU A 181 -4.74 -3.19 -7.03
N LEU A 182 -3.81 -2.25 -7.16
CA LEU A 182 -2.39 -2.53 -7.32
C LEU A 182 -1.71 -2.41 -5.96
N VAL A 183 -1.31 -3.53 -5.38
CA VAL A 183 -0.61 -3.59 -4.08
C VAL A 183 0.90 -3.70 -4.35
N PRO A 184 1.71 -2.65 -4.14
CA PRO A 184 3.15 -2.70 -4.36
C PRO A 184 3.81 -3.71 -3.42
N THR A 185 4.85 -4.39 -3.93
CA THR A 185 5.47 -5.57 -3.29
C THR A 185 6.93 -5.36 -2.88
N GLY A 186 7.44 -4.14 -3.03
CA GLY A 186 8.88 -3.85 -2.94
C GLY A 186 9.63 -4.25 -4.22
N SER A 187 10.77 -3.60 -4.48
CA SER A 187 11.57 -3.77 -5.69
C SER A 187 12.37 -5.07 -5.70
N GLY A 188 11.70 -6.18 -6.05
CA GLY A 188 12.38 -7.42 -6.43
C GLY A 188 13.15 -7.26 -7.74
N SER A 189 14.42 -7.65 -7.76
CA SER A 189 15.30 -7.62 -8.94
C SER A 189 14.76 -8.47 -10.10
N ALA A 190 15.12 -8.10 -11.33
CA ALA A 190 14.69 -8.79 -12.54
C ALA A 190 15.34 -10.19 -12.67
N GLY A 191 14.58 -11.23 -12.34
CA GLY A 191 14.91 -12.61 -12.69
C GLY A 191 14.75 -12.85 -14.19
N SER A 192 15.87 -12.87 -14.92
CA SER A 192 15.89 -13.17 -16.36
C SER A 192 15.33 -14.58 -16.66
N GLY A 193 14.64 -14.73 -17.78
CA GLY A 193 13.92 -15.95 -18.12
C GLY A 193 14.81 -17.13 -18.53
N GLY A 194 14.40 -18.33 -18.13
CA GLY A 194 14.87 -19.60 -18.68
C GLY A 194 13.69 -20.38 -19.25
N SER A 195 13.66 -20.58 -20.56
CA SER A 195 12.59 -21.32 -21.25
C SER A 195 12.90 -22.82 -21.29
N GLY A 196 11.89 -23.66 -21.07
CA GLY A 196 12.00 -25.11 -21.14
C GLY A 196 10.62 -25.78 -21.07
N GLY A 197 10.04 -26.12 -22.22
CA GLY A 197 8.75 -26.82 -22.32
C GLY A 197 8.92 -28.35 -22.35
N GLY A 198 7.88 -29.10 -21.94
CA GLY A 198 7.94 -30.57 -21.95
C GLY A 198 6.80 -31.33 -21.25
N SER A 199 5.55 -31.08 -21.65
CA SER A 199 4.37 -31.98 -21.65
C SER A 199 4.15 -33.09 -20.58
N SER A 200 3.01 -32.96 -19.89
CA SER A 200 1.99 -34.00 -19.58
C SER A 200 2.35 -35.33 -18.88
N SER A 201 1.72 -35.61 -17.72
CA SER A 201 0.57 -36.55 -17.66
C SER A 201 -0.12 -36.61 -16.28
N SER A 202 -1.41 -36.93 -16.31
CA SER A 202 -2.38 -37.12 -15.22
C SER A 202 -1.95 -37.95 -14.00
N GLY A 203 -2.46 -37.62 -12.80
CA GLY A 203 -2.39 -38.45 -11.59
C GLY A 203 -3.14 -37.81 -10.42
N SER A 204 -3.95 -38.60 -9.70
CA SER A 204 -4.93 -38.08 -8.73
C SER A 204 -4.56 -38.33 -7.25
N THR A 205 -5.22 -37.55 -6.38
CA THR A 205 -5.57 -37.84 -4.97
C THR A 205 -4.52 -37.86 -3.86
N SER A 206 -4.94 -37.19 -2.78
CA SER A 206 -4.73 -37.51 -1.36
C SER A 206 -3.58 -36.82 -0.60
N SER A 207 -3.91 -36.54 0.66
CA SER A 207 -3.18 -35.77 1.64
C SER A 207 -2.23 -36.63 2.47
N SER A 208 -1.05 -36.12 2.80
CA SER A 208 -0.45 -36.32 4.12
C SER A 208 0.71 -35.36 4.37
N SER A 209 0.93 -35.07 5.65
CA SER A 209 2.05 -34.33 6.19
C SER A 209 3.33 -35.16 6.25
N SER A 210 4.49 -34.58 5.93
CA SER A 210 5.74 -34.97 6.61
C SER A 210 6.84 -33.90 6.53
N SER A 211 7.52 -33.76 7.66
CA SER A 211 8.75 -33.04 7.95
C SER A 211 9.82 -32.96 6.84
N GLY A 212 10.41 -31.78 6.68
CA GLY A 212 11.79 -31.60 6.22
C GLY A 212 12.59 -30.85 7.29
N SER A 213 13.66 -31.45 7.80
CA SER A 213 14.58 -30.83 8.77
C SER A 213 16.00 -30.89 8.22
N GLY A 214 16.72 -29.76 8.24
CA GLY A 214 18.09 -29.63 7.75
C GLY A 214 18.63 -28.24 8.08
N GLY A 215 19.60 -28.17 8.99
CA GLY A 215 20.01 -26.95 9.71
C GLY A 215 20.56 -25.78 8.87
N GLY A 216 20.85 -24.63 9.49
CA GLY A 216 20.72 -24.32 10.91
C GLY A 216 21.31 -22.93 11.24
N GLY A 217 20.62 -22.16 12.08
CA GLY A 217 21.06 -20.82 12.47
C GLY A 217 19.92 -19.93 12.98
N GLY A 218 19.71 -19.89 14.29
CA GLY A 218 18.81 -18.93 14.95
C GLY A 218 17.32 -19.27 14.87
N SER A 219 16.81 -20.03 15.83
CA SER A 219 15.36 -20.20 16.02
C SER A 219 14.72 -18.91 16.52
N THR A 220 13.99 -18.21 15.64
CA THR A 220 12.92 -17.30 16.07
C THR A 220 11.66 -18.13 16.33
N THR A 221 11.10 -18.01 17.53
CA THR A 221 9.81 -18.61 17.88
C THR A 221 8.70 -17.95 17.06
N ILE A 222 8.39 -18.52 15.90
CA ILE A 222 7.21 -18.14 15.11
C ILE A 222 5.98 -18.59 15.91
N GLY A 223 5.32 -17.64 16.57
CA GLY A 223 4.15 -17.90 17.40
C GLY A 223 2.98 -18.40 16.55
N ASN A 224 2.37 -19.51 16.96
CA ASN A 224 1.28 -20.13 16.21
C ASN A 224 -0.09 -19.46 16.48
N GLY A 225 -0.09 -18.17 16.82
CA GLY A 225 -1.18 -17.48 17.51
C GLY A 225 -1.27 -17.86 18.99
N GLY A 226 -2.28 -17.33 19.68
CA GLY A 226 -2.56 -17.60 21.10
C GLY A 226 -1.90 -16.60 22.07
N VAL A 227 -1.70 -17.05 23.31
CA VAL A 227 -1.14 -16.22 24.39
C VAL A 227 0.38 -16.08 24.22
N VAL A 228 0.85 -14.83 24.16
CA VAL A 228 2.24 -14.44 23.97
C VAL A 228 2.89 -14.22 25.33
N SER A 229 3.73 -15.17 25.76
CA SER A 229 4.43 -15.14 27.05
C SER A 229 5.69 -14.28 27.07
N SER A 230 6.23 -13.92 25.89
CA SER A 230 7.34 -12.98 25.71
C SER A 230 7.21 -12.29 24.35
N THR A 231 7.67 -11.03 24.25
CA THR A 231 7.62 -10.22 23.03
C THR A 231 8.19 -10.97 21.81
N ILE A 232 7.40 -11.07 20.74
CA ILE A 232 7.81 -11.65 19.48
C ILE A 232 8.70 -10.64 18.74
N VAL A 233 9.95 -10.99 18.48
CA VAL A 233 10.90 -10.11 17.79
C VAL A 233 10.98 -10.48 16.31
N VAL A 234 10.50 -9.58 15.44
CA VAL A 234 10.75 -9.67 14.00
C VAL A 234 12.09 -8.99 13.72
N LYS A 235 13.05 -9.79 13.29
CA LYS A 235 14.45 -9.38 13.12
C LYS A 235 14.66 -8.46 11.92
N SER A 236 15.77 -7.74 11.93
CA SER A 236 16.13 -6.80 10.87
C SER A 236 16.03 -7.44 9.47
N GLY A 237 15.31 -6.77 8.55
CA GLY A 237 15.03 -7.27 7.20
C GLY A 237 14.11 -8.50 7.09
N GLN A 238 13.55 -9.03 8.18
CA GLN A 238 12.71 -10.23 8.15
C GLN A 238 11.22 -9.90 7.96
N VAL A 239 10.51 -10.82 7.32
CA VAL A 239 9.04 -10.78 7.17
C VAL A 239 8.42 -11.76 8.16
N TYR A 240 7.48 -11.29 8.97
CA TYR A 240 6.60 -12.12 9.77
C TYR A 240 5.18 -12.05 9.19
N ASP A 241 4.72 -13.16 8.62
CA ASP A 241 3.34 -13.31 8.16
C ASP A 241 2.54 -14.12 9.19
N GLY A 242 1.60 -13.46 9.86
CA GLY A 242 0.70 -14.10 10.81
C GLY A 242 -0.34 -15.00 10.16
N GLY A 243 -0.59 -14.89 8.85
CA GLY A 243 -1.62 -15.67 8.15
C GLY A 243 -3.05 -15.48 8.73
N GLY A 244 -3.34 -14.32 9.33
CA GLY A 244 -4.60 -14.02 10.01
C GLY A 244 -4.67 -14.51 11.46
N LYS A 245 -3.57 -15.05 12.03
CA LYS A 245 -3.56 -15.55 13.41
C LYS A 245 -3.76 -14.42 14.43
N ARG A 246 -4.43 -14.79 15.52
CA ARG A 246 -4.73 -13.92 16.67
C ARG A 246 -3.71 -14.13 17.79
N PHE A 247 -3.18 -13.04 18.33
CA PHE A 247 -2.16 -12.99 19.38
C PHE A 247 -2.72 -12.17 20.55
N ILE A 248 -2.52 -12.66 21.77
CA ILE A 248 -3.02 -12.04 23.00
C ILE A 248 -1.84 -11.88 23.95
N ALA A 249 -1.68 -10.74 24.60
CA ALA A 249 -0.59 -10.56 25.56
C ALA A 249 -0.79 -11.47 26.78
N GLY A 250 0.27 -12.19 27.19
CA GLY A 250 0.31 -12.83 28.49
C GLY A 250 0.63 -11.82 29.59
N SER A 251 0.32 -12.17 30.84
CA SER A 251 0.56 -11.30 32.03
C SER A 251 2.02 -10.86 32.23
N ALA A 252 2.98 -11.55 31.61
CA ALA A 252 4.40 -11.16 31.60
C ALA A 252 4.73 -9.97 30.67
N LEU A 253 3.77 -9.55 29.83
CA LEU A 253 3.85 -8.39 28.94
C LEU A 253 3.04 -7.22 29.50
N GLY A 254 1.78 -7.46 29.86
CA GLY A 254 0.87 -6.43 30.35
C GLY A 254 -0.59 -6.88 30.35
N ASP A 255 -1.46 -6.04 30.92
CA ASP A 255 -2.91 -6.25 31.01
C ASP A 255 -3.71 -5.34 30.07
N GLY A 256 -3.05 -4.45 29.31
CA GLY A 256 -3.68 -3.49 28.41
C GLY A 256 -4.24 -2.24 29.10
N SER A 257 -4.03 -2.06 30.40
CA SER A 257 -4.38 -0.81 31.10
C SER A 257 -3.48 0.36 30.66
N GLN A 258 -3.77 1.56 31.13
CA GLN A 258 -2.87 2.73 30.99
C GLN A 258 -1.66 2.69 31.96
N SER A 259 -1.25 1.50 32.42
CA SER A 259 -0.05 1.33 33.25
C SER A 259 1.21 1.42 32.39
N GLU A 260 2.07 2.40 32.70
CA GLU A 260 3.35 2.64 32.05
C GLU A 260 4.31 1.43 32.16
N GLY A 261 5.12 1.21 31.13
CA GLY A 261 6.18 0.20 31.15
C GLY A 261 5.76 -1.25 30.85
N GLN A 262 4.55 -1.45 30.34
CA GLN A 262 4.16 -2.71 29.69
C GLN A 262 5.09 -3.04 28.51
N LYS A 263 5.11 -4.30 28.08
CA LYS A 263 5.92 -4.77 26.95
C LYS A 263 5.06 -4.93 25.71
N PRO A 264 5.61 -4.69 24.51
CA PRO A 264 4.89 -4.94 23.27
C PRO A 264 4.70 -6.44 23.03
N VAL A 265 3.63 -6.79 22.33
CA VAL A 265 3.41 -8.13 21.76
C VAL A 265 4.42 -8.39 20.64
N PHE A 266 4.66 -7.39 19.79
CA PHE A 266 5.64 -7.46 18.69
C PHE A 266 6.69 -6.35 18.77
N LYS A 267 7.96 -6.71 18.59
CA LYS A 267 9.06 -5.77 18.36
C LYS A 267 9.56 -5.94 16.92
N LEU A 268 9.49 -4.87 16.13
CA LEU A 268 9.94 -4.82 14.75
C LEU A 268 11.28 -4.08 14.67
N GLU A 269 12.35 -4.79 14.31
CA GLU A 269 13.68 -4.20 14.05
C GLU A 269 13.76 -3.56 12.65
N ASN A 270 14.86 -2.84 12.36
CA ASN A 270 14.98 -2.07 11.11
C ASN A 270 14.88 -2.95 9.85
N GLY A 271 14.06 -2.55 8.89
CA GLY A 271 13.71 -3.30 7.69
C GLY A 271 12.71 -4.44 7.91
N ALA A 272 12.17 -4.63 9.11
CA ALA A 272 11.20 -5.70 9.37
C ALA A 272 9.82 -5.40 8.73
N VAL A 273 9.15 -6.47 8.31
CA VAL A 273 7.77 -6.45 7.83
C VAL A 273 6.91 -7.32 8.73
N LEU A 274 5.78 -6.80 9.20
CA LEU A 274 4.75 -7.57 9.89
C LEU A 274 3.47 -7.55 9.07
N ARG A 275 2.81 -8.70 8.87
CA ARG A 275 1.52 -8.72 8.18
C ARG A 275 0.54 -9.79 8.61
N ASN A 276 -0.75 -9.55 8.34
CA ASN A 276 -1.85 -10.47 8.57
C ASN A 276 -1.88 -10.96 10.04
N VAL A 277 -1.89 -10.02 10.98
CA VAL A 277 -1.85 -10.28 12.42
C VAL A 277 -3.05 -9.62 13.10
N VAL A 278 -3.71 -10.35 13.99
CA VAL A 278 -4.74 -9.82 14.88
C VAL A 278 -4.18 -9.77 16.30
N LEU A 279 -4.25 -8.63 16.97
CA LEU A 279 -4.00 -8.44 18.39
C LEU A 279 -5.36 -8.40 19.10
N GLY A 280 -5.59 -9.37 19.98
CA GLY A 280 -6.78 -9.45 20.83
C GLY A 280 -6.48 -9.04 22.27
N ALA A 281 -7.53 -8.67 23.01
CA ALA A 281 -7.42 -8.23 24.40
C ALA A 281 -6.88 -9.33 25.35
N PRO A 282 -5.98 -9.00 26.29
CA PRO A 282 -5.25 -7.74 26.40
C PRO A 282 -4.15 -7.60 25.33
N ALA A 283 -3.95 -6.39 24.81
CA ALA A 283 -2.92 -6.10 23.80
C ALA A 283 -1.61 -5.51 24.37
N ALA A 284 -1.53 -5.29 25.70
CA ALA A 284 -0.38 -4.67 26.39
C ALA A 284 0.10 -3.36 25.72
N ASP A 285 1.41 -3.16 25.52
CA ASP A 285 1.99 -2.02 24.78
C ASP A 285 2.15 -2.37 23.27
N GLY A 286 1.11 -3.00 22.71
CA GLY A 286 0.89 -3.22 21.28
C GLY A 286 2.11 -3.69 20.46
N ILE A 287 2.57 -2.83 19.54
CA ILE A 287 3.68 -3.10 18.62
C ILE A 287 4.73 -1.98 18.71
N HIS A 288 6.00 -2.33 18.92
CA HIS A 288 7.11 -1.36 18.89
C HIS A 288 7.91 -1.44 17.60
N THR A 289 8.21 -0.29 17.00
CA THR A 289 9.00 -0.19 15.77
C THR A 289 10.33 0.54 15.98
N TYR A 290 11.37 0.05 15.31
CA TYR A 290 12.74 0.56 15.43
C TYR A 290 13.37 0.70 14.04
N GLY A 291 13.37 1.91 13.47
CA GLY A 291 13.90 2.15 12.13
C GLY A 291 12.81 2.15 11.06
N ASN A 292 13.19 1.78 9.83
CA ASN A 292 12.25 1.62 8.72
C ASN A 292 11.46 0.32 8.92
N VAL A 293 10.13 0.34 8.90
CA VAL A 293 9.33 -0.90 8.98
C VAL A 293 8.05 -0.80 8.16
N THR A 294 7.52 -1.96 7.77
CA THR A 294 6.23 -2.07 7.07
C THR A 294 5.27 -2.94 7.88
N LEU A 295 4.02 -2.49 8.00
CA LEU A 295 2.93 -3.20 8.62
C LEU A 295 1.78 -3.31 7.61
N GLU A 296 1.31 -4.52 7.34
CA GLU A 296 0.26 -4.78 6.33
C GLU A 296 -0.89 -5.56 6.96
N ASN A 297 -2.13 -5.05 6.89
CA ASN A 297 -3.32 -5.76 7.39
C ASN A 297 -3.17 -6.21 8.86
N ILE A 298 -3.00 -5.24 9.77
CA ILE A 298 -2.90 -5.48 11.22
C ILE A 298 -4.18 -5.02 11.91
N VAL A 299 -4.77 -5.88 12.72
CA VAL A 299 -6.03 -5.62 13.44
C VAL A 299 -5.77 -5.60 14.94
N TRP A 300 -6.14 -4.53 15.62
CA TRP A 300 -6.27 -4.47 17.08
C TRP A 300 -7.76 -4.48 17.41
N GLU A 301 -8.24 -5.57 18.04
CA GLU A 301 -9.64 -5.72 18.44
C GLU A 301 -9.98 -4.91 19.70
N ASP A 302 -8.96 -4.60 20.50
CA ASP A 302 -8.98 -3.76 21.69
C ASP A 302 -7.57 -3.18 21.83
N ILE A 303 -7.43 -1.87 22.00
CA ILE A 303 -6.11 -1.24 22.18
C ILE A 303 -5.74 -1.35 23.67
N GLY A 304 -4.48 -1.68 23.95
CA GLY A 304 -3.97 -1.71 25.32
C GLY A 304 -3.55 -0.33 25.80
N GLU A 305 -2.29 -0.19 26.20
CA GLU A 305 -1.71 1.12 26.51
C GLU A 305 -1.65 1.99 25.24
N ASP A 306 -1.01 1.43 24.19
CA ASP A 306 -0.87 1.92 22.82
C ASP A 306 -1.15 0.80 21.80
N ALA A 307 -1.57 1.13 20.58
CA ALA A 307 -1.68 0.15 19.50
C ALA A 307 -0.32 -0.08 18.83
N LEU A 308 0.35 1.02 18.46
CA LEU A 308 1.72 0.99 17.93
C LEU A 308 2.53 2.21 18.37
N THR A 309 3.79 1.94 18.72
CA THR A 309 4.72 2.93 19.25
C THR A 309 6.02 2.96 18.44
N ILE A 310 6.31 4.09 17.80
CA ILE A 310 7.57 4.32 17.07
C ILE A 310 8.67 4.65 18.08
N LYS A 311 9.57 3.70 18.35
CA LYS A 311 10.64 3.82 19.38
C LYS A 311 11.99 4.25 18.80
N GLY A 312 12.25 3.98 17.53
CA GLY A 312 13.50 4.36 16.84
C GLY A 312 13.24 5.13 15.55
N SER A 313 14.12 6.11 15.24
CA SER A 313 13.96 6.99 14.07
C SER A 313 14.00 6.22 12.75
N GLY A 314 13.09 6.56 11.82
CA GLY A 314 12.98 5.91 10.51
C GLY A 314 11.63 6.18 9.82
N THR A 315 11.32 5.41 8.78
CA THR A 315 10.04 5.46 8.07
C THR A 315 9.16 4.27 8.43
N VAL A 316 8.02 4.54 9.08
CA VAL A 316 7.03 3.52 9.43
C VAL A 316 5.89 3.60 8.42
N VAL A 317 5.59 2.49 7.76
CA VAL A 317 4.47 2.36 6.82
C VAL A 317 3.45 1.38 7.38
N LEU A 318 2.21 1.81 7.56
CA LEU A 318 1.06 0.98 7.95
C LEU A 318 0.02 1.04 6.84
N ASN A 319 -0.30 -0.11 6.23
CA ASN A 319 -1.27 -0.21 5.15
C ASN A 319 -2.33 -1.27 5.44
N GLY A 320 -3.60 -0.85 5.53
CA GLY A 320 -4.72 -1.73 5.82
C GLY A 320 -4.80 -2.19 7.29
N GLY A 321 -5.97 -2.71 7.65
CA GLY A 321 -6.27 -3.16 9.00
C GLY A 321 -7.08 -2.12 9.81
N SER A 322 -7.16 -2.32 11.12
CA SER A 322 -7.98 -1.47 11.98
C SER A 322 -7.56 -1.50 13.45
N ALA A 323 -7.88 -0.47 14.22
CA ALA A 323 -7.74 -0.46 15.67
C ALA A 323 -8.97 0.19 16.33
N VAL A 324 -9.48 -0.41 17.40
CA VAL A 324 -10.64 0.11 18.13
C VAL A 324 -10.41 0.08 19.64
N ASN A 325 -11.13 0.94 20.37
CA ASN A 325 -11.17 0.98 21.84
C ASN A 325 -9.80 1.28 22.47
N GLY A 326 -9.34 2.53 22.37
CA GLY A 326 -8.19 3.02 23.13
C GLY A 326 -8.61 3.97 24.26
N GLU A 327 -7.94 3.90 25.40
CA GLU A 327 -8.19 4.88 26.46
C GLU A 327 -7.65 6.28 26.08
N ASP A 328 -6.37 6.36 25.69
CA ASP A 328 -5.73 7.58 25.17
C ASP A 328 -5.36 7.53 23.68
N LYS A 329 -4.31 6.83 23.25
CA LYS A 329 -3.71 7.04 21.91
C LYS A 329 -3.63 5.74 21.10
N VAL A 330 -3.97 5.82 19.81
CA VAL A 330 -3.80 4.67 18.89
C VAL A 330 -2.32 4.53 18.52
N PHE A 331 -1.72 5.61 18.04
CA PHE A 331 -0.32 5.62 17.60
C PHE A 331 0.53 6.66 18.34
N GLN A 332 1.62 6.21 18.94
CA GLN A 332 2.58 7.04 19.68
C GLN A 332 3.91 7.14 18.91
N ILE A 333 4.48 8.34 18.84
CA ILE A 333 5.72 8.61 18.10
C ILE A 333 6.77 9.18 19.06
N ASN A 334 7.72 8.34 19.48
CA ASN A 334 8.75 8.67 20.47
C ASN A 334 10.11 9.04 19.84
N ALA A 335 10.26 8.95 18.52
CA ALA A 335 11.48 9.28 17.78
C ALA A 335 11.18 10.08 16.51
N ALA A 336 12.21 10.72 15.92
CA ALA A 336 12.07 11.47 14.67
C ALA A 336 11.75 10.52 13.51
N SER A 337 10.61 10.68 12.84
CA SER A 337 10.13 9.69 11.88
C SER A 337 9.27 10.26 10.76
N THR A 338 9.25 9.55 9.64
CA THR A 338 8.13 9.63 8.69
C THR A 338 7.14 8.54 9.05
N PHE A 339 5.88 8.87 9.33
CA PHE A 339 4.82 7.89 9.56
C PHE A 339 3.77 7.99 8.46
N ARG A 340 3.57 6.89 7.73
CA ARG A 340 2.57 6.76 6.66
C ARG A 340 1.53 5.73 7.10
N VAL A 341 0.28 6.15 7.26
CA VAL A 341 -0.84 5.26 7.53
C VAL A 341 -1.86 5.38 6.40
N SER A 342 -2.27 4.24 5.82
CA SER A 342 -3.25 4.25 4.72
C SER A 342 -4.20 3.06 4.74
N ASN A 343 -5.39 3.24 4.15
CA ASN A 343 -6.46 2.22 4.08
C ASN A 343 -6.88 1.68 5.46
N PHE A 344 -6.71 2.48 6.52
CA PHE A 344 -6.81 2.05 7.91
C PHE A 344 -8.09 2.56 8.58
N ARG A 345 -8.72 1.75 9.42
CA ARG A 345 -9.89 2.14 10.20
C ARG A 345 -9.60 2.28 11.68
N ALA A 346 -9.85 3.45 12.26
CA ALA A 346 -9.70 3.71 13.69
C ALA A 346 -11.02 4.20 14.30
N SER A 347 -11.39 3.66 15.46
CA SER A 347 -12.58 4.15 16.18
C SER A 347 -12.43 4.10 17.69
N ASN A 348 -13.06 5.05 18.40
CA ASN A 348 -13.19 5.06 19.85
C ASN A 348 -11.83 5.09 20.57
N ALA A 349 -11.10 6.21 20.45
CA ALA A 349 -9.87 6.47 21.20
C ALA A 349 -9.81 7.92 21.70
N GLY A 350 -8.77 8.32 22.43
CA GLY A 350 -8.52 9.74 22.72
C GLY A 350 -7.94 10.49 21.52
N LYS A 351 -6.86 9.97 20.93
CA LYS A 351 -6.14 10.53 19.79
C LYS A 351 -5.80 9.43 18.78
N PHE A 352 -5.85 9.73 17.49
CA PHE A 352 -5.36 8.79 16.49
C PHE A 352 -3.82 8.75 16.46
N ILE A 353 -3.14 9.91 16.43
CA ILE A 353 -1.67 10.00 16.45
C ILE A 353 -1.20 11.03 17.48
N ARG A 354 -0.22 10.66 18.31
CA ARG A 354 0.48 11.55 19.25
C ARG A 354 1.98 11.49 19.01
N GLN A 355 2.59 12.62 18.67
CA GLN A 355 4.03 12.80 18.89
C GLN A 355 4.29 12.97 20.39
N ASN A 356 5.36 12.38 20.92
CA ASN A 356 5.69 12.42 22.34
C ASN A 356 5.70 13.85 22.92
N GLY A 357 5.13 13.99 24.13
CA GLY A 357 4.82 15.27 24.75
C GLY A 357 6.04 16.15 24.99
N GLY A 358 5.91 17.44 24.67
CA GLY A 358 6.97 18.43 24.84
C GLY A 358 8.18 18.28 23.90
N THR A 359 8.28 17.18 23.14
CA THR A 359 9.42 16.95 22.23
C THR A 359 9.39 17.90 21.03
N LYS A 360 10.58 18.21 20.50
CA LYS A 360 10.80 19.18 19.41
C LYS A 360 11.42 18.57 18.14
N PHE A 361 11.62 17.25 18.12
CA PHE A 361 12.06 16.57 16.90
C PHE A 361 10.98 16.67 15.80
N LYS A 362 11.40 16.53 14.55
CA LYS A 362 10.49 16.54 13.40
C LYS A 362 9.83 15.18 13.23
N VAL A 363 8.54 15.20 12.94
CA VAL A 363 7.75 14.07 12.46
C VAL A 363 6.99 14.52 11.22
N ASP A 364 7.03 13.73 10.14
CA ASP A 364 6.18 13.94 8.97
C ASP A 364 5.12 12.85 8.92
N VAL A 365 3.85 13.25 9.08
CA VAL A 365 2.71 12.32 9.14
C VAL A 365 1.92 12.36 7.83
N PHE A 366 1.64 11.18 7.27
CA PHE A 366 0.81 11.00 6.09
C PHE A 366 -0.34 10.06 6.41
N ILE A 367 -1.58 10.51 6.18
CA ILE A 367 -2.82 9.77 6.42
C ILE A 367 -3.59 9.73 5.09
N ASP A 368 -3.79 8.54 4.51
CA ASP A 368 -4.47 8.42 3.20
C ASP A 368 -5.55 7.32 3.18
N ARG A 369 -6.76 7.64 2.71
CA ARG A 369 -7.90 6.70 2.63
C ARG A 369 -8.22 6.00 3.97
N CYS A 370 -8.15 6.74 5.06
CA CYS A 370 -8.53 6.22 6.38
C CYS A 370 -10.01 6.47 6.69
N ASP A 371 -10.52 5.73 7.68
CA ASP A 371 -11.84 5.90 8.31
C ASP A 371 -11.60 6.13 9.81
N ILE A 372 -11.67 7.38 10.26
CA ILE A 372 -11.20 7.80 11.60
C ILE A 372 -12.36 8.43 12.38
N SER A 373 -12.91 7.70 13.34
CA SER A 373 -14.11 8.12 14.08
C SER A 373 -13.91 8.16 15.59
N ARG A 374 -14.69 9.00 16.28
CA ARG A 374 -14.84 8.96 17.75
C ARG A 374 -13.50 9.12 18.49
N MET A 375 -12.78 10.19 18.16
CA MET A 375 -11.54 10.57 18.82
C MET A 375 -11.84 11.66 19.85
N LYS A 376 -11.69 11.39 21.15
CA LYS A 376 -12.06 12.33 22.24
C LYS A 376 -11.31 13.68 22.16
N GLU A 377 -10.16 13.72 21.49
CA GLU A 377 -9.31 14.91 21.37
C GLU A 377 -8.98 15.28 19.91
N ALA A 378 -8.21 14.48 19.17
CA ALA A 378 -7.69 14.88 17.86
C ALA A 378 -7.28 13.71 16.93
N ILE A 379 -7.11 14.00 15.63
CA ILE A 379 -6.50 13.05 14.68
C ILE A 379 -4.97 13.06 14.84
N PHE A 380 -4.32 14.23 14.88
CA PHE A 380 -2.89 14.31 15.18
C PHE A 380 -2.58 15.43 16.17
N ARG A 381 -1.76 15.14 17.18
CA ARG A 381 -1.25 16.13 18.14
C ARG A 381 0.28 16.10 18.25
N THR A 382 0.88 17.27 18.15
CA THR A 382 2.32 17.49 18.37
C THR A 382 2.57 18.74 19.23
N ASP A 383 3.74 18.81 19.87
CA ASP A 383 4.25 20.03 20.51
C ASP A 383 5.49 20.58 19.77
N SER A 384 5.82 20.02 18.60
CA SER A 384 6.95 20.41 17.74
C SER A 384 6.52 21.48 16.73
N SER A 385 7.38 22.49 16.56
CA SER A 385 7.21 23.56 15.57
C SER A 385 7.56 23.16 14.13
N THR A 386 8.21 22.00 13.93
CA THR A 386 8.72 21.55 12.62
C THR A 386 7.99 20.34 12.05
N SER A 387 7.23 19.61 12.86
CA SER A 387 6.45 18.46 12.40
C SER A 387 5.31 18.86 11.47
N THR A 388 4.96 18.00 10.52
CA THR A 388 3.95 18.24 9.48
C THR A 388 2.89 17.14 9.42
N VAL A 389 1.74 17.43 8.83
CA VAL A 389 0.70 16.44 8.52
C VAL A 389 0.12 16.65 7.13
N THR A 390 -0.02 15.55 6.40
CA THR A 390 -0.78 15.45 5.16
C THR A 390 -1.91 14.44 5.37
N MET A 391 -3.16 14.86 5.19
CA MET A 391 -4.34 13.98 5.29
C MET A 391 -5.16 14.04 4.00
N THR A 392 -5.28 12.91 3.30
CA THR A 392 -5.93 12.82 1.99
C THR A 392 -6.98 11.72 1.93
N ASN A 393 -8.03 11.94 1.13
CA ASN A 393 -9.06 10.93 0.79
C ASN A 393 -9.69 10.25 2.02
N THR A 394 -9.63 10.89 3.20
CA THR A 394 -9.89 10.28 4.50
C THR A 394 -11.26 10.72 5.02
N ARG A 395 -12.05 9.76 5.49
CA ARG A 395 -13.33 10.02 6.13
C ARG A 395 -13.14 10.13 7.65
N TYR A 396 -13.82 11.08 8.28
CA TYR A 396 -13.75 11.25 9.73
C TYR A 396 -15.08 11.66 10.36
N SER A 397 -15.27 11.34 11.64
CA SER A 397 -16.45 11.76 12.42
C SER A 397 -16.16 11.80 13.92
N ASP A 398 -16.99 12.51 14.69
CA ASP A 398 -16.88 12.58 16.16
C ASP A 398 -15.44 12.90 16.66
N ILE A 399 -14.79 13.93 16.11
CA ILE A 399 -13.44 14.38 16.54
C ILE A 399 -13.59 15.53 17.55
N GLY A 400 -13.15 15.32 18.79
CA GLY A 400 -13.61 16.08 19.96
C GLY A 400 -13.17 17.54 20.06
N LYS A 401 -11.89 17.86 19.86
CA LYS A 401 -11.39 19.25 19.95
C LYS A 401 -11.06 19.84 18.60
N GLU A 402 -10.09 19.26 17.90
CA GLU A 402 -9.57 19.74 16.63
C GLU A 402 -9.02 18.55 15.82
N LEU A 403 -9.02 18.61 14.49
CA LEU A 403 -8.37 17.58 13.66
C LEU A 403 -6.87 17.51 13.94
N PHE A 404 -6.20 18.67 14.03
CA PHE A 404 -4.74 18.78 14.10
C PHE A 404 -4.32 19.79 15.19
N MET A 405 -3.76 19.31 16.29
CA MET A 405 -3.37 20.14 17.44
C MET A 405 -1.86 20.41 17.46
N GLY A 406 -1.49 21.69 17.67
CA GLY A 406 -0.09 22.14 17.75
C GLY A 406 0.61 22.35 16.40
N LEU A 407 -0.15 22.28 15.30
CA LEU A 407 0.32 22.60 13.96
C LEU A 407 -0.14 24.00 13.53
N SER A 408 0.71 24.69 12.76
CA SER A 408 0.32 25.89 12.03
C SER A 408 -0.27 25.50 10.68
N GLY A 409 -1.17 26.31 10.11
CA GLY A 409 -1.80 25.99 8.81
C GLY A 409 -0.80 25.67 7.69
N SER A 410 0.37 26.33 7.68
CA SER A 410 1.48 26.05 6.75
C SER A 410 2.13 24.66 6.87
N ARG A 411 1.81 23.90 7.91
CA ARG A 411 2.32 22.53 8.18
C ARG A 411 1.23 21.47 8.05
N ILE A 412 0.05 21.86 7.56
CA ILE A 412 -1.14 21.02 7.36
C ILE A 412 -1.47 21.03 5.87
N THR A 413 -1.49 19.85 5.25
CA THR A 413 -1.95 19.65 3.87
C THR A 413 -3.17 18.74 3.88
N THR A 414 -4.28 19.16 3.26
CA THR A 414 -5.50 18.36 3.19
C THR A 414 -6.14 18.39 1.81
N SER A 415 -6.68 17.24 1.36
CA SER A 415 -7.49 17.16 0.13
C SER A 415 -8.45 15.97 0.16
N ASN A 416 -9.63 16.11 -0.45
CA ASN A 416 -10.63 15.05 -0.62
C ASN A 416 -11.07 14.33 0.68
N ASN A 417 -10.96 14.99 1.84
CA ASN A 417 -11.44 14.41 3.09
C ASN A 417 -12.94 14.65 3.24
N THR A 418 -13.64 13.80 4.01
CA THR A 418 -15.09 13.88 4.19
C THR A 418 -15.48 13.68 5.65
N GLU A 419 -16.04 14.70 6.26
CA GLU A 419 -16.74 14.58 7.54
C GLU A 419 -18.10 13.89 7.32
N TYR A 420 -18.53 13.00 8.24
CA TYR A 420 -19.76 12.22 8.09
C TYR A 420 -20.51 11.95 9.41
#